data_AF-H5TN27-F1
#
_entry.id   AF-H5TN27-F1
#
_cell.length_a   1.000
_cell.length_b   1.000
_cell.length_c   1.000
_cell.angle_alpha   90.00
_cell.angle_beta   90.00
_cell.angle_gamma   90.00
#
_symmetry.space_group_name_H-M   'P 1'
#
loop_
_entity.id
_entity.type
_entity.pdbx_description
1 polymer ?
#
loop_
_entity_poly.entity_id
_entity_poly.type
_entity_poly.pdbx_seq_one_letter_code
_entity_poly.pdbx_strand_id
1 'polypeptide(L)'
;MSDSSTIAPKWGTSETLPLPKRYNGAIRELTGTRTSNADFDWKRDVFSADLFTLDDARAIEQDALDSGYRFEFSATASLDSEPEKYRRPEGGDKGFVADEGSSDQSLSGRGDNVQTTTSNTVGIVARISRIEQVMELLASGVPENIIAVIDDSGGTLTAPILEGFHGVICLGGTVRSHLGILAREYGVPTLMNCRIDGLSDGDRVEIETSVAPPAADAYETGDTGHARIWKLDK
;
A
#
# COMPACT_ATOMS: atom_id res chain seq x y z
N MET A 1 -7.68 -24.92 -33.27
CA MET A 1 -7.13 -24.32 -32.05
C MET A 1 -5.68 -24.01 -32.36
N SER A 2 -5.40 -22.78 -32.78
CA SER A 2 -4.06 -22.32 -33.15
C SER A 2 -3.33 -21.88 -31.88
N ASP A 3 -2.17 -22.49 -31.64
CA ASP A 3 -1.27 -22.14 -30.54
C ASP A 3 -0.97 -20.63 -30.57
N SER A 4 -1.26 -19.94 -29.46
CA SER A 4 -0.80 -18.58 -29.25
C SER A 4 0.72 -18.61 -29.18
N SER A 5 1.38 -17.94 -30.11
CA SER A 5 2.83 -17.88 -30.15
C SER A 5 3.34 -17.13 -28.92
N THR A 6 3.94 -17.87 -27.99
CA THR A 6 4.63 -17.30 -26.83
C THR A 6 5.91 -16.65 -27.32
N ILE A 7 5.84 -15.38 -27.72
CA ILE A 7 7.02 -14.58 -28.04
C ILE A 7 7.78 -14.34 -26.73
N ALA A 8 8.78 -15.18 -26.47
CA ALA A 8 9.68 -14.99 -25.34
C ALA A 8 10.44 -13.67 -25.50
N PRO A 9 10.53 -12.83 -24.46
CA PRO A 9 11.21 -11.54 -24.57
C PRO A 9 12.70 -11.74 -24.88
N LYS A 10 13.18 -10.97 -25.86
CA LYS A 10 14.60 -10.93 -26.25
C LYS A 10 15.50 -10.38 -25.13
N TRP A 11 14.95 -9.54 -24.25
CA TRP A 11 15.63 -8.92 -23.11
C TRP A 11 14.71 -8.94 -21.89
N GLY A 12 15.24 -9.38 -20.74
CA GLY A 12 14.52 -9.45 -19.47
C GLY A 12 14.36 -10.88 -18.95
N THR A 13 14.29 -11.01 -17.63
CA THR A 13 13.87 -12.26 -16.96
C THR A 13 12.40 -12.52 -17.21
N SER A 14 12.01 -13.79 -17.32
CA SER A 14 10.61 -14.18 -17.42
C SER A 14 9.79 -13.58 -16.29
N GLU A 15 8.63 -13.01 -16.62
CA GLU A 15 7.72 -12.47 -15.62
C GLU A 15 7.20 -13.58 -14.71
N THR A 16 7.48 -13.47 -13.40
CA THR A 16 7.09 -14.46 -12.39
C THR A 16 5.68 -14.20 -11.85
N LEU A 17 5.23 -12.95 -11.86
CA LEU A 17 3.92 -12.55 -11.35
C LEU A 17 2.84 -12.61 -12.45
N PRO A 18 1.63 -13.14 -12.16
CA PRO A 18 0.56 -13.30 -13.15
C PRO A 18 0.12 -12.00 -13.82
N LEU A 19 -0.01 -10.91 -13.05
CA LEU A 19 -0.53 -9.64 -13.57
C LEU A 19 0.46 -8.94 -14.54
N PRO A 20 1.75 -8.72 -14.19
CA PRO A 20 2.73 -8.22 -15.15
C PRO A 20 2.85 -9.09 -16.40
N LYS A 21 2.82 -10.42 -16.26
CA LYS A 21 2.87 -11.33 -17.40
C LYS A 21 1.69 -11.10 -18.36
N ARG A 22 0.48 -10.92 -17.84
CA ARG A 22 -0.72 -10.65 -18.64
C ARG A 22 -0.61 -9.32 -19.39
N TYR A 23 -0.32 -8.23 -18.69
CA TYR A 23 -0.22 -6.89 -19.29
C TYR A 23 0.90 -6.82 -20.33
N ASN A 24 2.10 -7.26 -19.96
CA ASN A 24 3.25 -7.22 -20.88
C ASN A 24 3.02 -8.12 -22.09
N GLY A 25 2.38 -9.28 -21.90
CA GLY A 25 2.00 -10.18 -22.99
C GLY A 25 1.06 -9.50 -23.99
N ALA A 26 -0.04 -8.91 -23.49
CA ALA A 26 -1.02 -8.23 -24.32
C ALA A 26 -0.43 -7.02 -25.06
N ILE A 27 0.40 -6.21 -24.39
CA ILE A 27 1.08 -5.07 -25.02
C ILE A 27 2.01 -5.54 -26.14
N ARG A 28 2.79 -6.62 -25.91
CA ARG A 28 3.71 -7.18 -26.91
C ARG A 28 2.96 -7.74 -28.11
N GLU A 29 1.85 -8.44 -27.88
CA GLU A 29 1.02 -8.99 -28.95
C GLU A 29 0.40 -7.88 -29.81
N LEU A 30 -0.15 -6.85 -29.16
CA LEU A 30 -0.79 -5.72 -29.83
C LEU A 30 0.22 -4.88 -30.63
N THR A 31 1.36 -4.59 -30.02
CA THR A 31 2.49 -3.92 -30.69
C THR A 31 2.99 -4.77 -31.86
N GLY A 32 3.24 -6.06 -31.63
CA GLY A 32 3.72 -6.99 -32.65
C GLY A 32 2.79 -7.07 -33.85
N THR A 33 1.48 -7.10 -33.61
CA THR A 33 0.44 -7.08 -34.65
C THR A 33 0.51 -5.80 -35.48
N ARG A 34 0.61 -4.63 -34.83
CA ARG A 34 0.68 -3.33 -35.53
C ARG A 34 1.97 -3.14 -36.31
N THR A 35 3.07 -3.71 -35.82
CA THR A 35 4.38 -3.66 -36.49
C THR A 35 4.62 -4.79 -37.48
N SER A 36 3.65 -5.69 -37.69
CA SER A 36 3.81 -6.86 -38.57
C SER A 36 3.83 -6.54 -40.06
N ASN A 37 3.46 -5.30 -40.44
CA ASN A 37 3.52 -4.85 -41.83
C ASN A 37 4.98 -4.71 -42.31
N ALA A 38 5.26 -5.16 -43.53
CA ALA A 38 6.58 -5.13 -44.18
C ALA A 38 7.18 -3.72 -44.31
N ASP A 39 6.35 -2.67 -44.27
CA ASP A 39 6.80 -1.28 -44.39
C ASP A 39 7.23 -0.65 -43.05
N PHE A 40 7.02 -1.33 -41.92
CA PHE A 40 7.35 -0.83 -40.59
C PHE A 40 8.82 -1.12 -40.25
N ASP A 41 9.62 -0.07 -40.07
CA ASP A 41 10.99 -0.15 -39.57
C ASP A 41 11.04 0.34 -38.13
N TRP A 42 11.32 -0.57 -37.19
CA TRP A 42 11.42 -0.27 -35.76
C TRP A 42 12.36 0.88 -35.44
N LYS A 43 13.49 1.02 -36.16
CA LYS A 43 14.46 2.10 -35.88
C LYS A 43 13.95 3.47 -36.31
N ARG A 44 13.02 3.51 -37.26
CA ARG A 44 12.49 4.72 -37.86
C ARG A 44 11.15 5.13 -37.27
N ASP A 45 10.26 4.16 -37.06
CA ASP A 45 8.82 4.41 -36.92
C ASP A 45 8.29 4.29 -35.48
N VAL A 46 9.06 3.68 -34.56
CA VAL A 46 8.58 3.39 -33.20
C VAL A 46 8.14 4.62 -32.40
N PHE A 47 8.72 5.78 -32.66
CA PHE A 47 8.41 7.03 -31.96
C PHE A 47 7.38 7.91 -32.68
N SER A 48 7.00 7.57 -33.91
CA SER A 48 6.05 8.32 -34.72
C SER A 48 4.74 7.56 -34.97
N ALA A 49 4.72 6.25 -34.75
CA ALA A 49 3.54 5.41 -34.86
C ALA A 49 2.78 5.29 -33.53
N ASP A 50 1.45 5.34 -33.59
CA ASP A 50 0.57 5.06 -32.45
C ASP A 50 0.48 3.54 -32.20
N LEU A 51 1.54 2.97 -31.63
CA LEU A 51 1.64 1.54 -31.36
C LEU A 51 0.82 1.10 -30.14
N PHE A 52 0.47 2.03 -29.26
CA PHE A 52 -0.33 1.77 -28.06
C PHE A 52 -1.11 3.03 -27.67
N THR A 53 -2.41 2.86 -27.42
CA THR A 53 -3.34 3.95 -27.13
C THR A 53 -3.99 3.77 -25.75
N LEU A 54 -4.69 4.81 -25.28
CA LEU A 54 -5.46 4.72 -24.03
C LEU A 54 -6.57 3.66 -24.11
N ASP A 55 -7.19 3.49 -25.28
CA ASP A 55 -8.25 2.49 -25.47
C ASP A 55 -7.68 1.07 -25.45
N ASP A 56 -6.44 0.87 -25.93
CA ASP A 56 -5.73 -0.41 -25.76
C ASP A 56 -5.47 -0.72 -24.29
N ALA A 57 -5.03 0.28 -23.51
CA ALA A 57 -4.83 0.13 -22.07
C ALA A 57 -6.12 -0.26 -21.36
N ARG A 58 -7.23 0.41 -21.68
CA ARG A 58 -8.56 0.11 -21.12
C ARG A 58 -9.05 -1.28 -21.52
N ALA A 59 -8.81 -1.71 -22.75
CA ALA A 59 -9.20 -3.04 -23.22
C ALA A 59 -8.44 -4.16 -22.48
N ILE A 60 -7.14 -3.97 -22.26
CA ILE A 60 -6.31 -4.92 -21.49
C ILE A 60 -6.76 -4.96 -20.02
N GLU A 61 -7.06 -3.81 -19.42
CA GLU A 61 -7.61 -3.73 -18.07
C GLU A 61 -8.96 -4.45 -17.96
N GLN A 62 -9.86 -4.19 -18.90
CA GLN A 62 -11.18 -4.81 -18.92
C GLN A 62 -11.08 -6.34 -19.08
N ASP A 63 -10.21 -6.84 -19.96
CA ASP A 63 -9.93 -8.28 -20.09
C ASP A 63 -9.46 -8.87 -18.74
N ALA A 64 -8.61 -8.16 -17.99
CA ALA A 64 -8.23 -8.57 -16.65
C ALA A 64 -9.42 -8.68 -15.70
N LEU A 65 -10.26 -7.66 -15.65
CA LEU A 65 -11.45 -7.62 -14.79
C LEU A 65 -12.48 -8.69 -15.15
N ASP A 66 -12.68 -8.94 -16.45
CA ASP A 66 -13.63 -9.92 -17.00
C ASP A 66 -13.23 -11.37 -16.67
N SER A 67 -11.93 -11.64 -16.48
CA SER A 67 -11.48 -12.95 -15.99
C SER A 67 -11.73 -13.16 -14.50
N GLY A 68 -12.40 -12.23 -13.82
CA GLY A 68 -12.60 -12.22 -12.37
C GLY A 68 -11.40 -11.73 -11.57
N TYR A 69 -10.34 -11.23 -12.21
CA TYR A 69 -9.24 -10.62 -11.47
C TYR A 69 -9.70 -9.32 -10.81
N ARG A 70 -9.21 -9.04 -9.60
CA ARG A 70 -9.42 -7.78 -8.89
C ARG A 70 -8.08 -7.29 -8.38
N PHE A 71 -7.78 -6.02 -8.60
CA PHE A 71 -6.49 -5.44 -8.26
C PHE A 71 -6.32 -5.36 -6.75
N GLU A 72 -5.11 -5.62 -6.27
CA GLU A 72 -4.72 -5.12 -4.96
C GLU A 72 -4.74 -3.59 -5.01
N PHE A 73 -5.05 -2.97 -3.88
CA PHE A 73 -5.08 -1.53 -3.74
C PHE A 73 -4.07 -1.11 -2.67
N SER A 74 -3.35 -0.03 -2.94
CA SER A 74 -2.54 0.65 -1.93
C SER A 74 -3.36 1.70 -1.20
N ALA A 75 -4.15 2.49 -1.92
CA ALA A 75 -5.00 3.54 -1.36
C ALA A 75 -6.43 3.07 -1.14
N THR A 76 -6.97 3.30 0.05
CA THR A 76 -8.39 3.06 0.38
C THR A 76 -9.33 3.86 -0.54
N ALA A 77 -8.92 5.07 -0.96
CA ALA A 77 -9.67 5.88 -1.92
C ALA A 77 -9.93 5.16 -3.27
N SER A 78 -9.09 4.19 -3.66
CA SER A 78 -9.33 3.34 -4.82
C SER A 78 -10.56 2.43 -4.65
N LEU A 79 -10.83 1.98 -3.42
CA LEU A 79 -12.03 1.19 -3.10
C LEU A 79 -13.33 2.00 -3.19
N ASP A 80 -13.23 3.32 -3.02
CA ASP A 80 -14.38 4.22 -3.07
C ASP A 80 -14.64 4.74 -4.49
N SER A 81 -13.57 5.04 -5.23
CA SER A 81 -13.65 5.61 -6.58
C SER A 81 -13.98 4.60 -7.67
N GLU A 82 -13.40 3.40 -7.62
CA GLU A 82 -13.63 2.32 -8.60
C GLU A 82 -13.85 0.98 -7.88
N PRO A 83 -14.92 0.87 -7.06
CA PRO A 83 -15.13 -0.24 -6.11
C PRO A 83 -15.15 -1.62 -6.77
N GLU A 84 -15.58 -1.69 -8.02
CA GLU A 84 -15.68 -2.93 -8.80
C GLU A 84 -14.33 -3.46 -9.29
N LYS A 85 -13.28 -2.65 -9.33
CA LYS A 85 -11.96 -3.04 -9.87
C LYS A 85 -11.04 -3.67 -8.84
N TYR A 86 -11.17 -3.25 -7.59
CA TYR A 86 -10.24 -3.61 -6.52
C TYR A 86 -10.78 -4.74 -5.66
N ARG A 87 -9.87 -5.59 -5.18
CA ARG A 87 -10.21 -6.61 -4.20
C ARG A 87 -10.54 -5.86 -2.92
N ARG A 88 -11.80 -5.93 -2.46
CA ARG A 88 -12.10 -5.53 -1.10
C ARG A 88 -11.45 -6.55 -0.16
N PRO A 89 -10.77 -6.14 0.91
CA PRO A 89 -10.46 -7.06 1.98
C PRO A 89 -11.79 -7.66 2.40
N GLU A 90 -11.91 -8.99 2.35
CA GLU A 90 -13.01 -9.63 3.07
C GLU A 90 -12.90 -9.12 4.51
N GLY A 91 -14.02 -8.57 5.01
CA GLY A 91 -14.05 -7.84 6.28
C GLY A 91 -13.18 -8.57 7.30
N GLY A 92 -12.17 -7.82 7.80
CA GLY A 92 -10.93 -8.34 8.37
C GLY A 92 -11.12 -9.69 9.04
N ASP A 93 -10.31 -10.65 8.61
CA ASP A 93 -10.18 -11.93 9.27
C ASP A 93 -10.02 -11.65 10.77
N LYS A 94 -11.10 -11.86 11.52
CA LYS A 94 -11.17 -11.53 12.96
C LYS A 94 -10.14 -12.32 13.76
N GLY A 95 -9.47 -13.30 13.13
CA GLY A 95 -8.37 -14.08 13.67
C GLY A 95 -6.99 -13.45 13.57
N PHE A 96 -6.80 -12.23 13.03
CA PHE A 96 -5.45 -11.63 12.95
C PHE A 96 -5.14 -10.60 14.05
N VAL A 97 -6.15 -9.88 14.56
CA VAL A 97 -5.95 -8.91 15.65
C VAL A 97 -5.86 -9.64 16.99
N ALA A 98 -6.68 -10.67 17.20
CA ALA A 98 -6.56 -11.58 18.33
C ALA A 98 -5.76 -12.83 17.92
N ASP A 99 -4.68 -13.16 18.65
CA ASP A 99 -4.25 -14.55 18.68
C ASP A 99 -5.44 -15.41 19.09
N GLU A 100 -5.61 -16.60 18.49
CA GLU A 100 -6.53 -17.61 19.02
C GLU A 100 -6.11 -17.95 20.47
N GLY A 101 -6.67 -17.22 21.45
CA GLY A 101 -6.32 -17.33 22.87
C GLY A 101 -5.97 -16.01 23.59
N SER A 102 -5.84 -14.87 22.90
CA SER A 102 -5.63 -13.58 23.57
C SER A 102 -6.92 -13.08 24.22
N SER A 103 -6.93 -12.94 25.54
CA SER A 103 -8.05 -12.38 26.31
C SER A 103 -8.00 -10.85 26.41
N ASP A 104 -7.08 -10.19 25.71
CA ASP A 104 -6.91 -8.75 25.76
C ASP A 104 -7.95 -8.04 24.88
N GLN A 105 -9.09 -7.68 25.49
CA GLN A 105 -10.18 -6.98 24.83
C GLN A 105 -9.79 -5.57 24.34
N SER A 106 -8.65 -5.04 24.79
CA SER A 106 -8.16 -3.72 24.38
C SER A 106 -7.31 -3.78 23.11
N LEU A 107 -6.83 -4.96 22.71
CA LEU A 107 -6.03 -5.15 21.51
C LEU A 107 -6.85 -4.83 20.26
N SER A 108 -6.46 -3.76 19.57
CA SER A 108 -7.19 -3.15 18.46
C SER A 108 -6.38 -3.12 17.17
N GLY A 109 -5.17 -3.66 17.17
CA GLY A 109 -4.39 -3.82 15.94
C GLY A 109 -2.99 -4.35 16.14
N ARG A 110 -2.32 -4.60 15.02
CA ARG A 110 -0.91 -5.00 14.94
C ARG A 110 -0.23 -4.35 13.74
N GLY A 111 1.10 -4.22 13.79
CA GLY A 111 1.91 -3.68 12.70
C GLY A 111 3.40 -3.94 12.86
N ASP A 112 4.18 -3.33 11.96
CA ASP A 112 5.62 -3.44 11.91
C ASP A 112 6.27 -2.18 12.49
N ASN A 113 6.97 -2.31 13.62
CA ASN A 113 7.66 -1.17 14.20
C ASN A 113 8.81 -0.69 13.31
N VAL A 114 8.86 0.62 13.05
CA VAL A 114 9.92 1.24 12.24
C VAL A 114 11.22 1.41 13.03
N GLN A 115 11.09 1.77 14.31
CA GLN A 115 12.23 2.03 15.19
C GLN A 115 11.86 1.83 16.66
N THR A 116 12.80 1.30 17.44
CA THR A 116 12.60 1.12 18.88
C THR A 116 12.68 2.45 19.62
N THR A 117 11.65 2.74 20.41
CA THR A 117 11.61 3.87 21.36
C THR A 117 11.81 3.39 22.79
N THR A 118 12.12 4.30 23.71
CA THR A 118 12.35 3.95 25.13
C THR A 118 11.09 3.45 25.84
N SER A 119 9.93 3.94 25.43
CA SER A 119 8.62 3.52 25.93
C SER A 119 7.64 3.47 24.77
N ASN A 120 6.54 2.73 24.96
CA ASN A 120 5.41 2.79 24.05
C ASN A 120 4.87 4.22 23.93
N THR A 121 4.21 4.49 22.80
CA THR A 121 3.72 5.83 22.46
C THR A 121 2.22 5.87 22.66
N VAL A 122 1.74 6.86 23.42
CA VAL A 122 0.31 7.00 23.76
C VAL A 122 -0.21 8.31 23.20
N GLY A 123 -1.35 8.27 22.53
CA GLY A 123 -1.92 9.46 21.91
C GLY A 123 -3.37 9.31 21.48
N ILE A 124 -3.84 10.29 20.74
CA ILE A 124 -5.21 10.38 20.25
C ILE A 124 -5.23 10.12 18.76
N VAL A 125 -6.07 9.19 18.33
CA VAL A 125 -6.22 8.82 16.92
C VAL A 125 -6.80 9.99 16.12
N ALA A 126 -6.14 10.31 15.00
CA ALA A 126 -6.71 11.13 13.93
C ALA A 126 -6.45 10.46 12.58
N ARG A 127 -7.51 10.12 11.84
CA ARG A 127 -7.44 9.54 10.50
C ARG A 127 -7.16 10.61 9.47
N ILE A 128 -6.04 10.43 8.77
CA ILE A 128 -5.58 11.33 7.72
C ILE A 128 -5.67 10.57 6.40
N SER A 129 -6.82 10.67 5.73
CA SER A 129 -7.12 9.97 4.48
C SER A 129 -7.34 10.89 3.28
N ARG A 130 -7.38 12.21 3.52
CA ARG A 130 -7.69 13.22 2.50
C ARG A 130 -6.67 14.34 2.46
N ILE A 131 -6.45 14.86 1.26
CA ILE A 131 -5.51 15.96 1.00
C ILE A 131 -5.91 17.21 1.78
N GLU A 132 -7.20 17.50 1.88
CA GLU A 132 -7.72 18.68 2.58
C GLU A 132 -7.32 18.67 4.07
N GLN A 133 -7.30 17.50 4.71
CA GLN A 133 -6.87 17.35 6.10
C GLN A 133 -5.38 17.64 6.25
N VAL A 134 -4.56 17.18 5.30
CA VAL A 134 -3.12 17.46 5.28
C VAL A 134 -2.87 18.97 5.10
N MET A 135 -3.60 19.60 4.17
CA MET A 135 -3.49 21.04 3.93
C MET A 135 -3.91 21.88 5.14
N GLU A 136 -4.94 21.44 5.87
CA GLU A 136 -5.35 22.06 7.12
C GLU A 136 -4.25 21.95 8.18
N LEU A 137 -3.70 20.76 8.40
CA LEU A 137 -2.60 20.53 9.36
C LEU A 137 -1.31 21.29 8.99
N LEU A 138 -1.02 21.47 7.71
CA LEU A 138 0.07 22.32 7.23
C LEU A 138 -0.13 23.79 7.62
N ALA A 139 -1.38 24.28 7.56
CA ALA A 139 -1.71 25.67 7.86
C ALA A 139 -1.86 25.94 9.36
N SER A 140 -2.46 25.01 10.11
CA SER A 140 -2.76 25.17 11.54
C SER A 140 -1.70 24.56 12.47
N GLY A 141 -0.81 23.73 11.94
CA GLY A 141 0.04 22.85 12.72
C GLY A 141 -0.69 21.57 13.16
N VAL A 142 0.10 20.56 13.51
CA VAL A 142 -0.41 19.30 14.08
C VAL A 142 -0.67 19.49 15.58
N PRO A 143 -1.86 19.16 16.09
CA PRO A 143 -2.14 19.20 17.52
C PRO A 143 -1.24 18.24 18.32
N GLU A 144 -0.99 18.57 19.58
CA GLU A 144 -0.19 17.71 20.46
C GLU A 144 -0.84 16.34 20.67
N ASN A 145 0.00 15.32 20.88
CA ASN A 145 -0.39 13.94 21.20
C ASN A 145 -1.22 13.23 20.11
N ILE A 146 -1.24 13.73 18.88
CA ILE A 146 -1.94 13.05 17.77
C ILE A 146 -1.15 11.85 17.28
N ILE A 147 -1.82 10.70 17.24
CA ILE A 147 -1.38 9.52 16.51
C ILE A 147 -2.13 9.50 15.16
N ALA A 148 -1.41 9.74 14.08
CA ALA A 148 -1.98 9.76 12.74
C ALA A 148 -2.24 8.33 12.25
N VAL A 149 -3.47 8.05 11.83
CA VAL A 149 -3.79 6.84 11.07
C VAL A 149 -3.83 7.20 9.60
N ILE A 150 -2.86 6.70 8.85
CA ILE A 150 -2.63 7.05 7.44
C ILE A 150 -2.91 5.82 6.58
N ASP A 151 -3.81 5.96 5.61
CA ASP A 151 -3.88 5.03 4.49
C ASP A 151 -2.77 5.36 3.47
N ASP A 152 -2.29 4.39 2.70
CA ASP A 152 -1.09 4.53 1.84
C ASP A 152 -1.16 5.74 0.88
N SER A 153 -2.36 6.27 0.61
CA SER A 153 -2.61 7.53 -0.13
C SER A 153 -2.04 8.79 0.55
N GLY A 154 -1.90 8.81 1.88
CA GLY A 154 -1.49 10.01 2.64
C GLY A 154 0.02 10.15 2.84
N GLY A 155 0.79 9.06 2.80
CA GLY A 155 2.18 9.02 3.29
C GLY A 155 3.14 10.02 2.62
N THR A 156 2.99 10.27 1.31
CA THR A 156 3.82 11.25 0.59
C THR A 156 3.45 12.68 0.92
N LEU A 157 2.16 12.97 1.09
CA LEU A 157 1.68 14.33 1.36
C LEU A 157 1.86 14.73 2.83
N THR A 158 1.90 13.74 3.74
CA THR A 158 2.14 13.99 5.17
C THR A 158 3.60 14.28 5.51
N ALA A 159 4.54 14.10 4.58
CA ALA A 159 5.97 14.30 4.84
C ALA A 159 6.32 15.64 5.53
N PRO A 160 5.76 16.81 5.13
CA PRO A 160 6.14 18.08 5.76
C PRO A 160 5.50 18.31 7.14
N ILE A 161 4.51 17.51 7.53
CA ILE A 161 3.87 17.57 8.86
C ILE A 161 4.21 16.36 9.74
N LEU A 162 5.04 15.45 9.24
CA LEU A 162 5.31 14.16 9.86
C LEU A 162 5.92 14.32 11.26
N GLU A 163 6.87 15.24 11.42
CA GLU A 163 7.52 15.53 12.70
C GLU A 163 6.57 16.09 13.77
N GLY A 164 5.41 16.60 13.37
CA GLY A 164 4.39 17.10 14.28
C GLY A 164 3.56 16.01 14.93
N PHE A 165 3.53 14.79 14.37
CA PHE A 165 2.75 13.69 14.94
C PHE A 165 3.49 13.08 16.13
N HIS A 166 2.72 12.75 17.18
CA HIS A 166 3.24 12.03 18.34
C HIS A 166 3.52 10.56 18.01
N GLY A 167 2.78 10.00 17.05
CA GLY A 167 3.08 8.71 16.45
C GLY A 167 2.29 8.48 15.16
N VAL A 168 2.60 7.42 14.44
CA VAL A 168 1.95 7.09 13.16
C VAL A 168 1.58 5.61 13.10
N ILE A 169 0.38 5.34 12.62
CA ILE A 169 -0.14 4.03 12.24
C ILE A 169 -0.39 4.08 10.74
N CYS A 170 0.49 3.48 9.95
CA CYS A 170 0.33 3.38 8.51
C CYS A 170 -0.26 2.02 8.14
N LEU A 171 -1.39 2.03 7.42
CA LEU A 171 -2.12 0.81 7.03
C LEU A 171 -1.41 0.01 5.92
N GLY A 172 -0.50 0.64 5.20
CA GLY A 172 0.21 0.05 4.06
C GLY A 172 1.72 0.13 4.19
N GLY A 173 2.41 -0.21 3.10
CA GLY A 173 3.85 -0.11 3.00
C GLY A 173 4.64 -1.10 3.87
N THR A 174 5.92 -0.79 4.06
CA THR A 174 6.85 -1.56 4.90
C THR A 174 7.73 -0.61 5.70
N VAL A 175 8.49 -1.10 6.68
CA VAL A 175 9.49 -0.27 7.41
C VAL A 175 10.60 0.29 6.50
N ARG A 176 10.71 -0.21 5.25
CA ARG A 176 11.63 0.28 4.22
C ARG A 176 10.97 1.20 3.20
N SER A 177 9.68 1.46 3.33
CA SER A 177 8.95 2.38 2.46
C SER A 177 9.31 3.84 2.75
N HIS A 178 8.93 4.75 1.86
CA HIS A 178 9.21 6.17 1.98
C HIS A 178 8.82 6.76 3.35
N LEU A 179 7.58 6.51 3.80
CA LEU A 179 7.10 6.98 5.09
C LEU A 179 7.90 6.38 6.25
N GLY A 180 8.21 5.08 6.20
CA GLY A 180 9.03 4.42 7.23
C GLY A 180 10.46 4.99 7.30
N ILE A 181 11.06 5.35 6.16
CA ILE A 181 12.38 5.99 6.12
C ILE A 181 12.32 7.38 6.76
N LEU A 182 11.34 8.21 6.38
CA LEU A 182 11.19 9.56 6.91
C LEU A 182 10.87 9.54 8.40
N ALA A 183 9.96 8.68 8.85
CA ALA A 183 9.62 8.54 10.26
C ALA A 183 10.85 8.22 11.12
N ARG A 184 11.75 7.36 10.63
CA ARG A 184 13.02 7.07 11.29
C ARG A 184 13.96 8.27 11.29
N GLU A 185 14.04 9.01 10.19
CA GLU A 185 14.88 10.22 10.09
C GLU A 185 14.44 11.32 11.06
N TYR A 186 13.12 11.53 11.20
CA TYR A 186 12.54 12.51 12.12
C TYR A 186 12.37 12.00 13.56
N GLY A 187 12.67 10.72 13.84
CA GLY A 187 12.50 10.14 15.17
C GLY A 187 11.03 9.97 15.61
N VAL A 188 10.10 9.90 14.66
CA VAL A 188 8.66 9.76 14.91
C VAL A 188 8.31 8.28 15.17
N PRO A 189 7.71 7.92 16.31
CA PRO A 189 7.29 6.55 16.59
C PRO A 189 6.25 6.08 15.56
N THR A 190 6.53 4.99 14.84
CA THR A 190 5.71 4.61 13.68
C THR A 190 5.57 3.10 13.56
N LEU A 191 4.35 2.64 13.32
CA LEU A 191 4.04 1.29 12.87
C LEU A 191 3.62 1.32 11.39
N MET A 192 4.20 0.44 10.58
CA MET A 192 3.87 0.24 9.16
C MET A 192 3.05 -1.04 8.98
N ASN A 193 2.43 -1.22 7.80
CA ASN A 193 1.70 -2.45 7.47
C ASN A 193 0.64 -2.81 8.54
N CYS A 194 -0.01 -1.80 9.10
CA CYS A 194 -0.88 -1.97 10.25
C CYS A 194 -2.23 -2.56 9.84
N ARG A 195 -2.67 -3.56 10.59
CA ARG A 195 -4.06 -4.04 10.58
C ARG A 195 -4.72 -3.60 11.87
N ILE A 196 -5.79 -2.82 11.75
CA ILE A 196 -6.53 -2.25 12.88
C ILE A 196 -8.00 -2.65 12.81
N ASP A 197 -8.62 -2.84 13.97
CA ASP A 197 -10.06 -3.05 14.14
C ASP A 197 -10.57 -2.15 15.30
N GLY A 198 -11.76 -1.58 15.15
CA GLY A 198 -12.41 -0.82 16.23
C GLY A 198 -11.81 0.56 16.60
N LEU A 199 -10.82 1.07 15.87
CA LEU A 199 -10.25 2.42 16.09
C LEU A 199 -11.01 3.51 15.32
N SER A 200 -11.32 4.62 15.99
CA SER A 200 -12.02 5.79 15.46
C SER A 200 -11.31 7.09 15.86
N ASP A 201 -11.60 8.19 15.15
CA ASP A 201 -11.06 9.50 15.51
C ASP A 201 -11.42 9.88 16.95
N GLY A 202 -10.45 10.41 17.69
CA GLY A 202 -10.59 10.78 19.09
C GLY A 202 -10.41 9.61 20.08
N ASP A 203 -10.21 8.38 19.61
CA ASP A 203 -9.85 7.27 20.49
C ASP A 203 -8.45 7.48 21.07
N ARG A 204 -8.28 7.13 22.34
CA ARG A 204 -6.97 7.10 22.98
C ARG A 204 -6.35 5.73 22.74
N VAL A 205 -5.13 5.70 22.25
CA VAL A 205 -4.43 4.45 21.91
C VAL A 205 -3.01 4.44 22.43
N GLU A 206 -2.49 3.23 22.63
CA GLU A 206 -1.08 2.94 22.84
C GLU A 206 -0.56 2.11 21.67
N ILE A 207 0.54 2.56 21.05
CA ILE A 207 1.26 1.79 20.03
C ILE A 207 2.56 1.25 20.61
N GLU A 208 2.79 -0.04 20.38
CA GLU A 208 3.96 -0.76 20.90
C GLU A 208 5.21 -0.41 20.09
N THR A 209 5.85 0.70 20.45
CA THR A 209 7.07 1.17 19.77
C THR A 209 8.34 0.77 20.53
N SER A 210 8.22 0.12 21.69
CA SER A 210 9.36 -0.39 22.47
C SER A 210 9.91 -1.73 21.99
N VAL A 211 9.21 -2.44 21.10
CA VAL A 211 9.70 -3.68 20.49
C VAL A 211 10.70 -3.41 19.36
N ALA A 212 11.51 -4.41 19.03
CA ALA A 212 12.44 -4.32 17.90
C ALA A 212 11.67 -4.23 16.56
N PRO A 213 12.19 -3.49 15.57
CA PRO A 213 11.72 -3.59 14.20
C PRO A 213 11.82 -5.03 13.67
N PRO A 214 11.02 -5.40 12.65
CA PRO A 214 11.16 -6.70 11.99
C PRO A 214 12.59 -6.91 11.43
N ALA A 215 13.00 -8.17 11.37
CA ALA A 215 14.27 -8.55 10.75
C ALA A 215 14.32 -8.16 9.25
N ALA A 216 15.52 -8.08 8.68
CA ALA A 216 15.69 -7.63 7.29
C ALA A 216 14.99 -8.54 6.25
N ASP A 217 14.86 -9.83 6.56
CA ASP A 217 14.22 -10.87 5.77
C ASP A 217 12.74 -11.13 6.15
N ALA A 218 12.21 -10.42 7.15
CA ALA A 218 10.85 -10.62 7.66
C ALA A 218 9.76 -10.58 6.59
N TYR A 219 9.90 -9.71 5.58
CA TYR A 219 8.93 -9.61 4.49
C TYR A 219 9.02 -10.77 3.47
N GLU A 220 10.16 -11.44 3.41
CA GLU A 220 10.37 -12.63 2.57
C GLU A 220 9.88 -13.89 3.29
N THR A 221 10.08 -13.95 4.61
CA THR A 221 9.65 -15.06 5.47
C THR A 221 8.20 -14.95 5.95
N GLY A 222 7.60 -13.75 5.87
CA GLY A 222 6.27 -13.44 6.38
C GLY A 222 6.22 -13.12 7.89
N ASP A 223 7.37 -13.07 8.57
CA ASP A 223 7.50 -12.85 10.01
C ASP A 223 7.32 -11.36 10.40
N THR A 224 6.11 -10.85 10.23
CA THR A 224 5.72 -9.43 10.36
C THR A 224 4.56 -9.26 11.34
N GLY A 225 4.27 -8.03 11.76
CA GLY A 225 3.09 -7.71 12.57
C GLY A 225 3.24 -7.96 14.07
N HIS A 226 4.46 -7.87 14.61
CA HIS A 226 4.75 -8.17 16.02
C HIS A 226 4.37 -7.04 16.99
N ALA A 227 4.36 -5.79 16.52
CA ALA A 227 4.02 -4.64 17.37
C ALA A 227 2.51 -4.54 17.53
N ARG A 228 2.05 -4.33 18.76
CA ARG A 228 0.62 -4.26 19.11
C ARG A 228 0.10 -2.82 19.18
N ILE A 229 -1.21 -2.69 19.01
CA ILE A 229 -1.94 -1.43 19.13
C ILE A 229 -3.11 -1.68 20.09
N TRP A 230 -3.15 -0.95 21.20
CA TRP A 230 -4.23 -1.04 22.18
C TRP A 230 -5.10 0.19 22.15
N LYS A 231 -6.42 0.00 22.22
CA LYS A 231 -7.37 1.05 22.51
C LYS A 231 -7.53 1.16 24.02
N LEU A 232 -7.21 2.32 24.55
CA LEU A 232 -7.28 2.59 25.98
C LEU A 232 -8.69 3.07 26.35
N ASP A 233 -9.18 2.62 27.49
CA ASP A 233 -10.39 3.18 28.09
C ASP A 233 -10.18 4.68 28.40
N LYS A 234 -11.26 5.45 28.26
CA LYS A 234 -11.25 6.91 28.46
C LYS A 234 -10.94 7.30 29.90
#